data_AF-A0AAU2DX68-F1
#
_entry.id   AF-A0AAU2DX68-F1
#
_cell.length_a   1.000
_cell.length_b   1.000
_cell.length_c   1.000
_cell.angle_alpha   90.00
_cell.angle_beta   90.00
_cell.angle_gamma   90.00
#
_symmetry.space_group_name_H-M   'P 1'
#
loop_
_entity.id
_entity.type
_entity.pdbx_description
1 polymer ?
#
loop_
_entity_poly.entity_id
_entity_poly.type
_entity_poly.pdbx_seq_one_letter_code
_entity_poly.pdbx_strand_id
1 'polypeptide(L)'
;MEYWNRNPWPETARWEEIAAPEERLAAALGDLYEFYEQVEPMLSNVLRDAPTVPLAERSLDSYLAYMDQAAATASAGYGLSADAAAGETAPASHVVERSLFDVAIRHAMAFSTWRSVVRSNGLSTADAIRLMTALVRSAADLDAAV
;
A
#
# COMPACT_ATOMS: atom_id res chain seq x y z
N MET A 1 20.76 12.10 -0.87
CA MET A 1 19.35 12.41 -0.50
C MET A 1 18.69 13.43 -1.43
N GLU A 2 19.30 13.81 -2.56
CA GLU A 2 18.80 14.88 -3.45
C GLU A 2 17.66 14.44 -4.39
N TYR A 3 17.46 13.13 -4.57
CA TYR A 3 16.48 12.58 -5.50
C TYR A 3 15.04 12.61 -4.96
N TRP A 4 14.81 12.23 -3.70
CA TRP A 4 13.48 12.29 -3.08
C TRP A 4 12.96 13.72 -2.93
N ASN A 5 13.86 14.71 -2.81
CA ASN A 5 13.48 16.13 -2.83
C ASN A 5 12.87 16.56 -4.18
N ARG A 6 13.16 15.84 -5.27
CA ARG A 6 12.62 16.10 -6.62
C ARG A 6 11.39 15.25 -6.94
N ASN A 7 11.15 14.19 -6.16
CA ASN A 7 10.00 13.30 -6.30
C ASN A 7 9.44 13.06 -4.89
N PRO A 8 8.72 14.05 -4.34
CA PRO A 8 8.14 13.93 -3.01
C PRO A 8 7.13 12.78 -2.98
N TRP A 9 7.04 12.12 -1.83
CA TRP A 9 6.02 11.11 -1.59
C TRP A 9 4.62 11.74 -1.66
N PRO A 10 3.61 11.01 -2.13
CA PRO A 10 2.23 11.47 -2.03
C PRO A 10 1.81 11.77 -0.58
N GLU A 11 1.10 12.87 -0.39
CA GLU A 11 0.63 13.34 0.92
C GLU A 11 -0.57 12.53 1.39
N THR A 12 -0.36 11.61 2.34
CA THR A 12 -1.44 10.74 2.85
C THR A 12 -2.57 11.53 3.52
N ALA A 13 -2.27 12.71 4.07
CA ALA A 13 -3.25 13.58 4.73
C ALA A 13 -4.44 13.95 3.82
N ARG A 14 -4.23 14.05 2.50
CA ARG A 14 -5.31 14.36 1.55
C ARG A 14 -6.34 13.25 1.45
N TRP A 15 -5.93 12.01 1.72
CA TRP A 15 -6.83 10.86 1.68
C TRP A 15 -7.75 10.84 2.90
N GLU A 16 -7.28 11.35 4.04
CA GLU A 16 -8.07 11.42 5.29
C GLU A 16 -9.32 12.29 5.13
N GLU A 17 -9.27 13.31 4.25
CA GLU A 17 -10.39 14.19 3.93
C GLU A 17 -11.50 13.48 3.14
N ILE A 18 -11.20 12.35 2.49
CA ILE A 18 -12.16 11.58 1.70
C ILE A 18 -12.94 10.67 2.63
N ALA A 19 -14.24 10.91 2.80
CA ALA A 19 -15.07 10.18 3.77
C ALA A 19 -15.33 8.72 3.38
N ALA A 20 -15.60 8.44 2.10
CA ALA A 20 -15.95 7.11 1.62
C ALA A 20 -14.69 6.21 1.53
N PRO A 21 -14.64 5.04 2.22
CA PRO A 21 -13.44 4.19 2.26
C PRO A 21 -12.98 3.69 0.88
N GLU A 22 -13.92 3.31 0.00
CA GLU A 22 -13.59 2.88 -1.37
C GLU A 22 -13.01 4.02 -2.21
N GLU A 23 -13.59 5.23 -2.11
CA GLU A 23 -13.09 6.41 -2.82
C GLU A 23 -11.71 6.83 -2.30
N ARG A 24 -11.50 6.75 -0.98
CA ARG A 24 -10.21 7.02 -0.34
C ARG A 24 -9.14 6.07 -0.86
N LEU A 25 -9.43 4.78 -0.89
CA LEU A 25 -8.50 3.78 -1.43
C LEU A 25 -8.20 4.05 -2.90
N ALA A 26 -9.23 4.34 -3.72
CA ALA A 26 -9.02 4.63 -5.14
C ALA A 26 -8.14 5.87 -5.36
N ALA A 27 -8.32 6.92 -4.55
CA ALA A 27 -7.48 8.12 -4.58
C ALA A 27 -6.04 7.81 -4.17
N ALA A 28 -5.84 7.06 -3.08
CA ALA A 28 -4.51 6.64 -2.64
C ALA A 28 -3.77 5.80 -3.70
N LEU A 29 -4.47 4.87 -4.35
CA LEU A 29 -3.90 4.09 -5.45
C LEU A 29 -3.57 4.96 -6.66
N GLY A 30 -4.41 5.94 -7.00
CA GLY A 30 -4.14 6.91 -8.06
C GLY A 30 -2.85 7.69 -7.83
N ASP A 31 -2.73 8.29 -6.64
CA ASP A 31 -1.54 9.05 -6.24
C ASP A 31 -0.27 8.19 -6.24
N LEU A 32 -0.35 6.97 -5.69
CA LEU A 32 0.79 6.04 -5.67
C LEU A 32 1.21 5.60 -7.07
N TYR A 33 0.25 5.29 -7.93
CA TYR A 33 0.55 4.80 -9.27
C TYR A 33 1.10 5.91 -10.16
N GLU A 34 0.60 7.14 -10.02
CA GLU A 34 1.20 8.32 -10.67
C GLU A 34 2.63 8.57 -10.15
N PHE A 35 2.84 8.47 -8.84
CA PHE A 35 4.18 8.57 -8.27
C PHE A 35 5.12 7.49 -8.83
N TYR A 36 4.66 6.24 -8.94
CA TYR A 36 5.45 5.14 -9.49
C TYR A 36 5.83 5.36 -10.95
N GLU A 37 4.95 5.92 -11.77
CA GLU A 37 5.29 6.33 -13.15
C GLU A 37 6.51 7.28 -13.17
N GLN A 38 6.61 8.18 -12.21
CA GLN A 38 7.70 9.16 -12.12
C GLN A 38 9.01 8.54 -11.60
N VAL A 39 8.93 7.61 -10.64
CA VAL A 39 10.11 7.08 -9.94
C VAL A 39 10.53 5.67 -10.35
N GLU A 40 9.83 5.01 -11.29
CA GLU A 40 10.01 3.60 -11.65
C GLU A 40 11.48 3.17 -11.82
N PRO A 41 12.34 3.86 -12.62
CA PRO A 41 13.69 3.38 -12.85
C PRO A 41 14.53 3.39 -11.57
N MET A 42 14.40 4.44 -10.76
CA MET A 42 15.14 4.54 -9.51
C MET A 42 14.60 3.57 -8.46
N LEU A 43 13.29 3.52 -8.26
CA LEU A 43 12.68 2.63 -7.27
C LEU A 43 13.01 1.16 -7.57
N SER A 44 13.02 0.78 -8.86
CA SER A 44 13.49 -0.55 -9.28
C SER A 44 14.94 -0.84 -8.88
N ASN A 45 15.85 0.14 -9.03
CA ASN A 45 17.25 -0.02 -8.62
C ASN A 45 17.39 -0.13 -7.10
N VAL A 46 16.68 0.73 -6.35
CA VAL A 46 16.69 0.70 -4.87
C VAL A 46 16.23 -0.66 -4.36
N LEU A 47 15.08 -1.15 -4.84
CA LEU A 47 14.53 -2.43 -4.40
C LEU A 47 15.42 -3.63 -4.78
N ARG A 48 16.11 -3.56 -5.93
CA ARG A 48 17.05 -4.59 -6.36
C ARG A 48 18.34 -4.60 -5.52
N ASP A 49 18.87 -3.43 -5.21
CA ASP A 49 20.22 -3.29 -4.63
C ASP A 49 20.20 -3.28 -3.09
N ALA A 50 19.05 -3.00 -2.46
CA ALA A 50 18.86 -2.94 -1.01
C ALA A 50 19.45 -4.14 -0.22
N PRO A 51 19.35 -5.41 -0.66
CA PRO A 51 19.93 -6.53 0.08
C PRO A 51 21.47 -6.52 0.16
N THR A 52 22.14 -5.66 -0.61
CA THR A 52 23.61 -5.70 -0.77
C THR A 52 24.29 -4.34 -0.59
N VAL A 53 23.52 -3.25 -0.53
CA VAL A 53 24.05 -1.87 -0.49
C VAL A 53 23.43 -1.10 0.69
N PRO A 54 24.20 -0.72 1.73
CA PRO A 54 23.67 -0.07 2.94
C PRO A 54 22.94 1.27 2.71
N LEU A 55 23.27 1.99 1.64
CA LEU A 55 22.55 3.22 1.26
C LEU A 55 21.16 2.92 0.67
N ALA A 56 21.04 1.82 -0.08
CA ALA A 56 19.77 1.36 -0.62
C ALA A 56 18.87 0.79 0.48
N GLU A 57 19.46 0.11 1.48
CA GLU A 57 18.77 -0.36 2.69
C GLU A 57 18.06 0.78 3.45
N ARG A 58 18.76 1.88 3.76
CA ARG A 58 18.11 3.05 4.42
C ARG A 58 16.98 3.67 3.61
N SER A 59 17.10 3.63 2.29
CA SER A 59 16.06 4.12 1.38
C SER A 59 14.85 3.19 1.37
N LEU A 60 15.09 1.88 1.49
CA LEU A 60 14.06 0.86 1.67
C LEU A 60 13.33 1.03 3.01
N ASP A 61 14.03 1.30 4.12
CA ASP A 61 13.38 1.53 5.42
C ASP A 61 12.41 2.71 5.37
N SER A 62 12.83 3.81 4.75
CA SER A 62 11.98 5.00 4.56
C SER A 62 10.77 4.69 3.68
N TYR A 63 10.97 3.91 2.62
CA TYR A 63 9.89 3.43 1.75
C TYR A 63 8.89 2.55 2.52
N LEU A 64 9.37 1.58 3.29
CA LEU A 64 8.51 0.68 4.07
C LEU A 64 7.70 1.44 5.13
N ALA A 65 8.33 2.36 5.86
CA ALA A 65 7.64 3.19 6.84
C ALA A 65 6.54 4.05 6.19
N TYR A 66 6.82 4.64 5.03
CA TYR A 66 5.81 5.37 4.26
C TYR A 66 4.66 4.46 3.82
N MET A 67 4.96 3.26 3.30
CA MET A 67 3.93 2.32 2.85
C MET A 67 3.05 1.83 3.99
N ASP A 68 3.59 1.64 5.21
CA ASP A 68 2.81 1.29 6.39
C ASP A 68 1.84 2.43 6.79
N GLN A 69 2.32 3.67 6.81
CA GLN A 69 1.46 4.84 7.05
C GLN A 69 0.39 4.96 5.97
N ALA A 70 0.78 4.84 4.70
CA ALA A 70 -0.13 4.94 3.57
C ALA A 70 -1.23 3.87 3.64
N ALA A 71 -0.87 2.63 3.96
CA ALA A 71 -1.82 1.53 4.10
C ALA A 71 -2.81 1.78 5.25
N ALA A 72 -2.35 2.28 6.39
CA ALA A 72 -3.21 2.62 7.52
C ALA A 72 -4.20 3.75 7.17
N THR A 73 -3.75 4.79 6.47
CA THR A 73 -4.62 5.89 6.03
C THR A 73 -5.64 5.43 4.97
N ALA A 74 -5.20 4.67 3.96
CA ALA A 74 -6.05 4.20 2.88
C ALA A 74 -7.10 3.16 3.34
N SER A 75 -6.77 2.38 4.38
CA SER A 75 -7.64 1.34 4.94
C SER A 75 -8.64 1.85 5.98
N ALA A 76 -8.45 3.08 6.48
CA ALA A 76 -9.28 3.60 7.56
C ALA A 76 -10.78 3.55 7.21
N GLY A 77 -11.64 3.19 8.16
CA GLY A 77 -13.08 3.13 7.94
C GLY A 77 -13.59 1.97 7.08
N TYR A 78 -12.72 1.08 6.58
CA TYR A 78 -13.17 -0.27 6.21
C TYR A 78 -13.55 -1.00 7.50
N GLY A 79 -14.78 -1.53 7.54
CA GLY A 79 -15.43 -2.09 8.73
C GLY A 79 -14.84 -3.42 9.21
N LEU A 80 -13.54 -3.47 9.48
CA LEU A 80 -12.96 -4.50 10.32
C LEU A 80 -13.51 -4.30 11.73
N SER A 81 -14.20 -5.31 12.25
CA SER A 81 -14.63 -5.32 13.64
C SER A 81 -13.42 -5.00 14.51
N ALA A 82 -13.58 -4.03 15.41
CA ALA A 82 -12.55 -3.55 16.32
C ALA A 82 -12.01 -4.65 17.27
N ASP A 83 -12.53 -5.87 17.17
CA ASP A 83 -12.17 -7.04 17.97
C ASP A 83 -10.74 -7.54 17.72
N ALA A 84 -10.12 -7.21 16.58
CA ALA A 84 -8.72 -7.56 16.31
C ALA A 84 -7.71 -6.58 16.93
N ALA A 85 -8.14 -5.38 17.34
CA ALA A 85 -7.28 -4.36 17.94
C ALA A 85 -7.21 -4.46 19.47
N ALA A 86 -8.10 -5.22 20.12
CA ALA A 86 -8.08 -5.46 21.56
C ALA A 86 -7.22 -6.69 21.92
N GLY A 87 -5.95 -6.66 21.52
CA GLY A 87 -4.95 -7.67 21.84
C GLY A 87 -3.85 -7.19 22.79
N GLU A 88 -4.05 -6.08 23.51
CA GLU A 88 -3.11 -5.57 24.51
C GLU A 88 -3.20 -6.41 25.81
N THR A 89 -2.73 -7.67 25.75
CA THR A 89 -2.17 -8.50 26.86
C THR A 89 -2.09 -10.00 26.50
N ALA A 90 -1.78 -10.36 25.24
CA ALA A 90 -1.45 -11.74 24.91
C ALA A 90 0.08 -11.96 24.88
N PRO A 91 0.63 -13.02 25.51
CA PRO A 91 2.06 -13.34 25.44
C PRO A 91 2.49 -13.61 23.98
N ALA A 92 3.77 -13.38 23.70
CA ALA A 92 4.43 -13.36 22.38
C ALA A 92 4.44 -14.68 21.58
N SER A 93 3.31 -15.37 21.49
CA SER A 93 3.16 -16.64 20.76
C SER A 93 1.89 -16.74 19.90
N HIS A 94 1.07 -15.68 19.83
CA HIS A 94 0.08 -15.58 18.76
C HIS A 94 0.77 -15.04 17.50
N VAL A 95 0.93 -15.91 16.50
CA VAL A 95 1.00 -15.47 15.11
C VAL A 95 -0.28 -14.68 14.88
N VAL A 96 -0.19 -13.35 14.79
CA VAL A 96 -1.31 -12.54 14.32
C VAL A 96 -1.54 -12.98 12.88
N GLU A 97 -2.54 -13.83 12.65
CA GLU A 97 -2.96 -14.16 11.29
C GLU A 97 -3.36 -12.85 10.63
N ARG A 98 -2.61 -12.45 9.59
CA ARG A 98 -2.98 -11.26 8.81
C ARG A 98 -4.29 -11.57 8.11
N SER A 99 -5.28 -10.71 8.28
CA SER A 99 -6.55 -10.83 7.58
C SER A 99 -6.35 -10.71 6.06
N LEU A 100 -7.28 -11.25 5.26
CA LEU A 100 -7.19 -11.16 3.80
C LEU A 100 -7.15 -9.70 3.36
N PHE A 101 -7.88 -8.84 4.06
CA PHE A 101 -7.92 -7.41 3.82
C PHE A 101 -6.56 -6.70 4.01
N ASP A 102 -5.81 -6.97 5.11
CA ASP A 102 -4.48 -6.36 5.30
C ASP A 102 -3.53 -6.75 4.17
N VAL A 103 -3.54 -8.02 3.78
CA VAL A 103 -2.72 -8.52 2.68
C VAL A 103 -3.13 -7.89 1.35
N ALA A 104 -4.44 -7.78 1.09
CA ALA A 104 -4.97 -7.19 -0.14
C ALA A 104 -4.60 -5.72 -0.27
N ILE A 105 -4.67 -4.93 0.81
CA ILE A 105 -4.27 -3.51 0.78
C ILE A 105 -2.79 -3.36 0.48
N ARG A 106 -1.95 -4.09 1.21
CA ARG A 106 -0.49 -4.05 0.99
C ARG A 106 -0.15 -4.48 -0.43
N HIS A 107 -0.87 -5.47 -0.97
CA HIS A 107 -0.69 -5.92 -2.33
C HIS A 107 -1.14 -4.88 -3.37
N ALA A 108 -2.34 -4.30 -3.20
CA ALA A 108 -2.88 -3.27 -4.08
C ALA A 108 -1.93 -2.07 -4.21
N MET A 109 -1.32 -1.67 -3.10
CA MET A 109 -0.44 -0.49 -3.06
C MET A 109 0.99 -0.80 -3.51
N ALA A 110 1.41 -2.06 -3.63
CA ALA A 110 2.80 -2.40 -3.88
C ALA A 110 3.28 -1.97 -5.29
N PHE A 111 4.50 -1.42 -5.35
CA PHE A 111 5.18 -1.09 -6.61
C PHE A 111 5.26 -2.29 -7.57
N SER A 112 5.53 -3.50 -7.06
CA SER A 112 5.59 -4.71 -7.88
C SER A 112 4.24 -5.04 -8.52
N THR A 113 3.14 -4.81 -7.80
CA THR A 113 1.78 -4.99 -8.30
C THR A 113 1.48 -4.01 -9.42
N TRP A 114 1.69 -2.70 -9.18
CA TRP A 114 1.55 -1.66 -10.22
C TRP A 114 2.36 -2.01 -11.47
N ARG A 115 3.64 -2.36 -11.30
CA ARG A 115 4.52 -2.70 -12.42
C ARG A 115 4.02 -3.93 -13.17
N SER A 116 3.53 -4.94 -12.46
CA SER A 116 2.93 -6.12 -13.10
C SER A 116 1.69 -5.76 -13.92
N VAL A 117 0.72 -5.05 -13.33
CA VAL A 117 -0.57 -4.81 -13.99
C VAL A 117 -0.50 -3.73 -15.08
N VAL A 118 0.23 -2.65 -14.85
CA VAL A 118 0.36 -1.54 -15.81
C VAL A 118 1.48 -1.81 -16.82
N ARG A 119 2.72 -2.09 -16.37
CA ARG A 119 3.86 -2.22 -17.28
C ARG A 119 3.93 -3.57 -17.98
N SER A 120 3.75 -4.66 -17.25
CA SER A 120 3.89 -6.00 -17.83
C SER A 120 2.62 -6.46 -18.56
N ASN A 121 1.43 -6.12 -18.05
CA ASN A 121 0.15 -6.55 -18.61
C ASN A 121 -0.60 -5.46 -19.37
N GLY A 122 -0.10 -4.22 -19.38
CA GLY A 122 -0.63 -3.15 -20.24
C GLY A 122 -1.97 -2.57 -19.81
N LEU A 123 -2.41 -2.76 -18.56
CA LEU A 123 -3.62 -2.10 -18.07
C LEU A 123 -3.42 -0.59 -17.98
N SER A 124 -4.49 0.15 -18.26
CA SER A 124 -4.53 1.57 -17.95
C SER A 124 -4.44 1.79 -16.44
N THR A 125 -3.91 2.93 -16.00
CA THR A 125 -3.89 3.28 -14.57
C THR A 125 -5.30 3.24 -13.96
N ALA A 126 -6.31 3.71 -14.70
CA ALA A 126 -7.70 3.68 -14.26
C ALA A 126 -8.23 2.24 -14.05
N ASP A 127 -7.93 1.32 -14.97
CA ASP A 127 -8.36 -0.09 -14.83
C ASP A 127 -7.56 -0.82 -13.75
N ALA A 128 -6.28 -0.49 -13.56
CA ALA A 128 -5.47 -1.01 -12.47
C ALA A 128 -6.03 -0.61 -11.10
N ILE A 129 -6.40 0.67 -10.93
CA ILE A 129 -7.06 1.15 -9.70
C ILE A 129 -8.37 0.40 -9.48
N ARG A 130 -9.24 0.32 -10.50
CA ARG A 130 -10.52 -0.39 -10.40
C ARG A 130 -10.34 -1.86 -9.99
N LEU A 131 -9.38 -2.56 -10.59
CA LEU A 131 -9.07 -3.95 -10.28
C LEU A 131 -8.62 -4.11 -8.83
N MET A 132 -7.72 -3.24 -8.35
CA MET A 132 -7.15 -3.34 -7.01
C MET A 132 -8.13 -2.89 -5.92
N THR A 133 -8.96 -1.88 -6.17
CA THR A 133 -10.08 -1.53 -5.28
C THR A 133 -11.06 -2.71 -5.15
N ALA A 134 -11.39 -3.39 -6.26
CA ALA A 134 -12.26 -4.56 -6.22
C ALA A 134 -11.65 -5.73 -5.42
N LEU A 135 -10.34 -5.97 -5.56
CA LEU A 135 -9.61 -6.98 -4.78
C LEU A 135 -9.74 -6.70 -3.28
N VAL A 136 -9.45 -5.47 -2.85
CA VAL A 136 -9.49 -5.06 -1.44
C VAL A 136 -10.90 -5.18 -0.86
N ARG A 137 -11.92 -4.71 -1.60
CA ARG A 137 -13.31 -4.86 -1.18
C ARG A 137 -13.70 -6.33 -1.01
N SER A 138 -13.35 -7.16 -2.00
CA SER A 138 -13.66 -8.60 -1.93
C SER A 138 -12.97 -9.28 -0.76
N ALA A 139 -11.75 -8.86 -0.41
CA ALA A 139 -11.04 -9.35 0.76
C ALA A 139 -11.70 -8.93 2.08
N ALA A 140 -12.20 -7.69 2.17
CA ALA A 140 -12.98 -7.22 3.31
C ALA A 140 -14.28 -8.04 3.49
N ASP A 141 -15.00 -8.29 2.40
CA ASP A 141 -16.24 -9.09 2.41
C ASP A 141 -15.97 -10.53 2.87
N LEU A 142 -14.84 -11.12 2.46
CA LEU A 142 -14.43 -12.47 2.88
C LEU A 142 -14.07 -12.53 4.37
N ASP A 143 -13.33 -11.54 4.88
CA ASP A 143 -12.99 -11.45 6.31
C ASP A 143 -14.25 -11.26 7.18
N ALA A 144 -15.26 -10.52 6.70
CA ALA A 144 -16.52 -10.30 7.42
C ALA A 144 -17.47 -11.51 7.44
N ALA A 145 -17.25 -12.50 6.57
CA ALA A 145 -18.07 -13.71 6.46
C ALA A 145 -17.62 -14.86 7.38
N VAL A 146 -16.50 -14.69 8.09
CA VAL A 146 -15.91 -15.66 9.04
C VAL A 146 -16.34 -15.34 10.46
#